data_AF-A0A4V2WL44-F1
#
_entry.id   AF-A0A4V2WL44-F1
#
_cell.length_a   1.000
_cell.length_b   1.000
_cell.length_c   1.000
_cell.angle_alpha   90.00
_cell.angle_beta   90.00
_cell.angle_gamma   90.00
#
_symmetry.space_group_name_H-M   'P 1'
#
loop_
_entity.id
_entity.type
_entity.pdbx_description
1 polymer ?
#
loop_
_entity_poly.entity_id
_entity_poly.type
_entity_poly.pdbx_seq_one_letter_code
_entity_poly.pdbx_strand_id
1 'polypeptide(L)'
;MALRLVSSGDGPSLAIRDHLLPLVRARGTLEVQRDSVRLIVLKTDGWVFEHWTPFNDLMPGEASSPGYRHALQRQNAAPDLPYGLDVWHAGTKVLSMLWADDGAFEIIDFVRGAWEVEALAL
;
A
#
# COMPACT_ATOMS: atom_id res chain seq x y z
N MET A 1 -22.89 10.36 -2.61
CA MET A 1 -23.13 8.92 -2.57
C MET A 1 -22.07 8.27 -3.44
N ALA A 2 -20.96 7.83 -2.83
CA ALA A 2 -19.82 7.26 -3.55
C ALA A 2 -20.02 5.75 -3.68
N LEU A 3 -20.09 5.26 -4.92
CA LEU A 3 -20.23 3.84 -5.22
C LEU A 3 -18.89 3.15 -4.92
N ARG A 4 -18.83 2.38 -3.83
CA ARG A 4 -17.68 1.53 -3.48
C ARG A 4 -17.83 0.23 -4.28
N LEU A 5 -17.12 0.13 -5.40
CA LEU A 5 -17.09 -1.06 -6.24
C LEU A 5 -16.24 -2.12 -5.55
N VAL A 6 -16.89 -3.14 -5.01
CA VAL A 6 -16.23 -4.38 -4.57
C VAL A 6 -16.13 -5.29 -5.79
N SER A 7 -14.90 -5.47 -6.26
CA SER A 7 -14.39 -6.52 -7.14
C SER A 7 -15.19 -6.86 -8.42
N SER A 8 -14.64 -6.42 -9.55
CA SER A 8 -14.75 -7.12 -10.84
C SER A 8 -13.63 -6.62 -11.76
N GLY A 9 -12.40 -7.03 -11.46
CA GLY A 9 -11.21 -6.77 -12.27
C GLY A 9 -10.18 -5.94 -11.52
N ASP A 10 -9.44 -6.56 -10.60
CA ASP A 10 -8.38 -5.90 -9.82
C ASP A 10 -7.09 -5.64 -10.63
N GLY A 11 -7.06 -6.12 -11.89
CA GLY A 11 -5.92 -5.99 -12.81
C GLY A 11 -5.45 -4.54 -13.04
N PRO A 12 -6.33 -3.56 -13.29
CA PRO A 12 -5.93 -2.16 -13.46
C PRO A 12 -5.29 -1.57 -12.19
N SER A 13 -5.80 -1.88 -11.00
CA SER A 13 -5.26 -1.36 -9.74
C SER A 13 -3.87 -1.94 -9.44
N LEU A 14 -3.66 -3.23 -9.70
CA LEU A 14 -2.34 -3.86 -9.61
C LEU A 14 -1.37 -3.28 -10.63
N ALA A 15 -1.81 -3.04 -11.88
CA ALA A 15 -0.97 -2.43 -12.91
C ALA A 15 -0.51 -1.01 -12.50
N ILE A 16 -1.42 -0.21 -11.94
CA ILE A 16 -1.10 1.12 -11.41
C ILE A 16 -0.09 1.02 -10.26
N ARG A 17 -0.29 0.09 -9.31
CA ARG A 17 0.67 -0.14 -8.21
C ARG A 17 2.06 -0.45 -8.77
N ASP A 18 2.14 -1.44 -9.66
CA ASP A 18 3.41 -1.95 -10.18
C ASP A 18 4.15 -0.90 -11.01
N HIS A 19 3.41 0.02 -11.64
CA HIS A 19 3.97 1.18 -12.35
C HIS A 19 4.48 2.28 -11.40
N LEU A 20 3.68 2.65 -10.40
CA LEU A 20 3.99 3.78 -9.50
C LEU A 20 5.02 3.42 -8.43
N LEU A 21 5.01 2.19 -7.93
CA LEU A 21 5.85 1.77 -6.80
C LEU A 21 7.36 1.99 -7.06
N PRO A 22 7.93 1.63 -8.25
CA PRO A 22 9.31 1.95 -8.58
C PRO A 22 9.60 3.46 -8.60
N LEU A 23 8.67 4.27 -9.10
CA LEU A 23 8.82 5.74 -9.14
C LEU A 23 8.91 6.33 -7.73
N VAL A 24 8.01 5.92 -6.83
CA VAL A 24 8.00 6.37 -5.44
C VAL A 24 9.28 5.92 -4.72
N ARG A 25 9.73 4.68 -4.92
CA ARG A 25 10.97 4.18 -4.31
C ARG A 25 12.23 4.89 -4.82
N ALA A 26 12.26 5.26 -6.10
CA ALA A 26 13.42 5.89 -6.72
C ALA A 26 13.50 7.41 -6.48
N ARG A 27 12.33 8.10 -6.45
CA ARG A 27 12.26 9.57 -6.42
C ARG A 27 11.63 10.13 -5.14
N GLY A 28 10.99 9.29 -4.34
CA GLY A 28 10.32 9.72 -3.11
C GLY A 28 11.31 10.05 -1.99
N THR A 29 10.85 10.89 -1.07
CA THR A 29 11.59 11.28 0.13
C THR A 29 11.07 10.48 1.32
N LEU A 30 11.98 10.04 2.20
CA LEU A 30 11.62 9.43 3.47
C LEU A 30 11.12 10.53 4.42
N GLU A 31 9.81 10.56 4.69
CA GLU A 31 9.19 11.58 5.54
C GLU A 31 9.08 11.13 7.00
N VAL A 32 8.75 9.85 7.24
CA VAL A 32 8.56 9.32 8.59
C VAL A 32 9.20 7.94 8.69
N GLN A 33 9.98 7.78 9.75
CA GLN A 33 10.49 6.51 10.25
C GLN A 33 10.07 6.45 11.72
N ARG A 34 9.01 5.70 12.02
CA ARG A 34 8.52 5.51 13.39
C ARG A 34 8.44 4.03 13.68
N ASP A 35 9.22 3.59 14.67
CA ASP A 35 9.24 2.27 15.28
C ASP A 35 9.15 1.08 14.30
N SER A 36 7.97 0.79 13.78
CA SER A 36 7.65 -0.35 12.93
C SER A 36 7.28 0.00 11.47
N VAL A 37 7.22 1.28 11.06
CA VAL A 37 6.81 1.69 9.71
C VAL A 37 7.73 2.77 9.11
N ARG A 38 8.06 2.59 7.83
CA ARG A 38 8.73 3.54 6.96
C ARG A 38 7.72 4.11 5.95
N LEU A 39 7.65 5.44 5.86
CA LEU A 39 6.81 6.16 4.92
C LEU A 39 7.67 6.88 3.89
N ILE A 40 7.54 6.48 2.62
CA ILE A 40 8.16 7.17 1.48
C ILE A 40 7.08 7.97 0.76
N VAL A 41 7.31 9.27 0.59
CA VAL A 41 6.36 10.17 -0.07
C VAL A 41 6.97 10.76 -1.32
N LEU A 42 6.24 10.70 -2.43
CA LEU A 42 6.57 11.39 -3.67
C LEU A 42 5.45 12.39 -3.98
N LYS A 43 5.81 13.68 -4.14
CA LYS A 43 4.89 14.76 -4.53
C LYS A 43 5.34 15.32 -5.86
N THR A 44 4.44 15.39 -6.85
CA THR A 44 4.73 15.97 -8.17
C THR A 44 3.45 16.43 -8.84
N ASP A 45 3.41 17.63 -9.42
CA ASP A 45 2.35 18.12 -10.32
C ASP A 45 0.91 17.68 -9.97
N GLY A 46 0.44 17.99 -8.76
CA GLY A 46 -0.92 17.65 -8.30
C GLY A 46 -1.10 16.21 -7.78
N TRP A 47 -0.05 15.40 -7.84
CA TRP A 47 0.01 14.06 -7.29
C TRP A 47 0.69 14.02 -5.92
N VAL A 48 0.18 13.14 -5.07
CA VAL A 48 0.87 12.69 -3.86
C VAL A 48 0.77 11.17 -3.80
N PHE A 49 1.92 10.51 -3.69
CA PHE A 49 2.03 9.08 -3.52
C PHE A 49 2.67 8.79 -2.17
N GLU A 50 2.04 7.93 -1.38
CA GLU A 50 2.53 7.53 -0.08
C GLU A 50 2.68 6.01 -0.06
N HIS A 51 3.92 5.54 0.07
CA HIS A 51 4.26 4.13 0.15
C HIS A 51 4.67 3.78 1.57
N TRP A 52 3.97 2.81 2.15
CA TRP A 52 4.17 2.35 3.51
C TRP A 52 4.86 0.99 3.46
N THR A 53 5.96 0.85 4.19
CA THR A 53 6.58 -0.45 4.45
C THR A 53 6.77 -0.65 5.94
N PRO A 54 6.79 -1.89 6.42
CA PRO A 54 7.38 -2.17 7.72
C PRO A 54 8.82 -1.66 7.79
N PHE A 55 9.24 -1.29 8.99
CA PHE A 55 10.60 -0.82 9.28
C PHE A 55 11.59 -1.97 9.43
N ASN A 56 11.13 -3.15 9.87
CA ASN A 56 11.91 -4.38 9.94
C ASN A 56 11.33 -5.42 8.98
N ASP A 57 12.17 -6.06 8.16
CA ASP A 57 11.87 -7.40 7.69
C ASP A 57 11.75 -8.27 8.94
N LEU A 58 10.55 -8.75 9.25
CA LEU A 58 10.40 -9.81 10.25
C LEU A 58 11.08 -11.05 9.68
N MET A 59 12.35 -11.26 10.03
CA MET A 59 13.05 -12.48 9.68
C MET A 59 12.24 -13.67 10.19
N PRO A 60 11.90 -14.66 9.35
CA PRO A 60 11.18 -15.86 9.80
C PRO A 60 12.09 -16.64 10.76
N GLY A 61 11.98 -16.38 12.07
CA GLY A 61 12.82 -17.04 13.07
C GLY A 61 12.98 -16.31 14.42
N GLU A 62 12.80 -14.98 14.49
CA GLU A 62 13.03 -14.25 15.74
C GLU A 62 11.89 -14.35 16.77
N ALA A 63 10.74 -14.89 16.38
CA ALA A 63 9.61 -15.17 17.26
C ALA A 63 9.71 -16.56 17.92
N SER A 64 10.75 -16.80 18.71
CA SER A 64 10.99 -18.07 19.41
C SER A 64 10.43 -18.10 20.84
N SER A 65 9.17 -17.67 21.03
CA SER A 65 8.45 -17.96 22.28
C SER A 65 7.02 -18.49 22.03
N PRO A 66 6.60 -19.59 22.69
CA PRO A 66 5.26 -20.17 22.51
C PRO A 66 4.11 -19.21 22.87
N GLY A 67 4.32 -18.32 23.84
CA GLY A 67 3.35 -17.30 24.22
C GLY A 67 3.14 -16.22 23.15
N TYR A 68 4.21 -15.84 22.44
CA TYR A 68 4.13 -14.88 21.34
C TYR A 68 3.38 -15.46 20.13
N ARG A 69 3.55 -16.75 19.83
CA ARG A 69 2.79 -17.42 18.74
C ARG A 69 1.29 -17.38 18.98
N HIS A 70 0.82 -17.62 20.20
CA HIS A 70 -0.61 -17.57 20.52
C HIS A 70 -1.19 -16.14 20.51
N ALA A 71 -0.39 -15.12 20.83
CA ALA A 71 -0.80 -13.72 20.71
C ALA A 71 -0.89 -13.27 19.24
N LEU A 72 0.08 -13.66 18.42
CA LEU A 72 0.11 -13.38 16.97
C LEU A 72 -1.04 -14.08 16.24
N GLN A 73 -1.31 -15.34 16.56
CA GLN A 73 -2.39 -16.13 15.96
C GLN A 73 -3.79 -15.57 16.28
N ARG A 74 -3.94 -14.83 17.38
CA ARG A 74 -5.19 -14.17 17.77
C ARG A 74 -5.33 -12.76 17.16
N GLN A 75 -4.23 -12.12 16.75
CA GLN A 75 -4.22 -10.88 15.97
C GLN A 75 -4.42 -11.12 14.47
N ASN A 76 -3.96 -12.27 13.94
CA ASN A 76 -4.06 -12.68 12.52
C ASN A 76 -5.47 -13.14 12.07
N ALA A 77 -6.55 -12.60 12.67
CA ALA A 77 -7.91 -12.89 12.19
C ALA A 77 -8.23 -12.17 10.86
N ALA A 78 -7.42 -11.17 10.49
CA ALA A 78 -7.38 -10.56 9.16
C ALA A 78 -6.01 -10.85 8.53
N PRO A 79 -5.93 -10.94 7.18
CA PRO A 79 -4.64 -11.08 6.51
C PRO A 79 -3.72 -9.93 6.93
N ASP A 80 -2.50 -10.27 7.38
CA ASP A 80 -1.46 -9.30 7.68
C ASP A 80 -0.99 -8.71 6.34
N LEU A 81 -1.47 -7.52 5.98
CA LEU A 81 -1.10 -6.80 4.76
C LEU A 81 -0.18 -5.64 5.12
N PRO A 82 1.13 -5.90 5.31
CA PRO A 82 2.07 -4.95 5.89
C PRO A 82 2.45 -3.77 4.98
N TYR A 83 2.26 -3.91 3.67
CA TYR A 83 2.62 -2.89 2.70
C TYR A 83 1.39 -2.09 2.26
N GLY A 84 1.59 -0.80 1.98
CA GLY A 84 0.51 0.07 1.54
C GLY A 84 0.94 1.07 0.46
N LEU A 85 -0.03 1.45 -0.37
CA LEU A 85 0.09 2.54 -1.34
C LEU A 85 -1.18 3.37 -1.31
N ASP A 86 -1.02 4.64 -0.99
CA ASP A 86 -2.05 5.67 -1.15
C ASP A 86 -1.68 6.57 -2.33
N VAL A 87 -2.66 6.81 -3.21
CA VAL A 87 -2.54 7.71 -4.36
C VAL A 87 -3.57 8.82 -4.23
N TRP A 88 -3.08 10.05 -4.26
CA TRP A 88 -3.87 11.26 -4.29
C TRP A 88 -3.64 12.00 -5.60
N HIS A 89 -4.73 12.47 -6.20
CA HIS A 89 -4.70 13.30 -7.39
C HIS A 89 -5.58 14.54 -7.16
N ALA A 90 -5.02 15.72 -7.42
CA ALA A 90 -5.68 17.01 -7.23
C ALA A 90 -6.34 17.17 -5.84
N GLY A 91 -5.67 16.66 -4.80
CA GLY A 91 -6.15 16.71 -3.41
C GLY A 91 -7.22 15.67 -3.03
N THR A 92 -7.60 14.76 -3.93
CA THR A 92 -8.55 13.67 -3.65
C THR A 92 -7.82 12.33 -3.62
N LYS A 93 -8.08 11.49 -2.62
CA LYS A 93 -7.58 10.11 -2.59
C LYS A 93 -8.35 9.29 -3.63
N VAL A 94 -7.61 8.74 -4.60
CA VAL A 94 -8.20 8.00 -5.73
C VAL A 94 -7.91 6.51 -5.68
N LEU A 95 -6.85 6.10 -4.98
CA LEU A 95 -6.53 4.69 -4.70
C LEU A 95 -5.92 4.57 -3.30
N SER A 96 -6.34 3.52 -2.59
CA SER A 96 -5.69 3.02 -1.39
C SER A 96 -5.68 1.50 -1.46
N MET A 97 -4.52 0.91 -1.30
CA MET A 97 -4.39 -0.54 -1.31
C MET A 97 -3.32 -1.02 -0.35
N LEU A 98 -3.54 -2.23 0.16
CA LEU A 98 -2.63 -2.95 1.03
C LEU A 98 -2.23 -4.27 0.37
N TRP A 99 -1.02 -4.76 0.66
CA TRP A 99 -0.59 -6.08 0.20
C TRP A 99 0.45 -6.71 1.13
N ALA A 100 0.69 -8.00 0.91
CA ALA A 100 1.74 -8.81 1.51
C ALA A 100 2.62 -9.44 0.42
N ASP A 101 3.78 -9.97 0.82
CA ASP A 101 4.72 -10.61 -0.12
C ASP A 101 4.23 -11.95 -0.65
N ASP A 102 3.27 -12.60 0.02
CA ASP A 102 2.65 -13.85 -0.41
C ASP A 102 1.65 -13.66 -1.58
N GLY A 103 1.52 -12.42 -2.06
CA GLY A 103 0.62 -12.03 -3.14
C GLY A 103 -0.79 -11.68 -2.67
N ALA A 104 -1.10 -11.78 -1.37
CA ALA A 104 -2.35 -11.26 -0.83
C ALA A 104 -2.39 -9.74 -0.98
N PHE A 105 -3.54 -9.21 -1.39
CA PHE A 105 -3.76 -7.77 -1.47
C PHE A 105 -5.23 -7.43 -1.24
N GLU A 106 -5.46 -6.19 -0.85
CA GLU A 106 -6.79 -5.62 -0.64
C GLU A 106 -6.82 -4.19 -1.18
N ILE A 107 -7.87 -3.88 -1.95
CA ILE A 107 -8.15 -2.51 -2.39
C ILE A 107 -9.09 -1.90 -1.34
N ILE A 108 -8.58 -0.95 -0.57
CA ILE A 108 -9.35 -0.29 0.49
C ILE A 108 -10.29 0.76 -0.12
N ASP A 109 -9.77 1.58 -1.02
CA ASP A 109 -10.52 2.61 -1.73
C ASP A 109 -10.06 2.70 -3.18
N PHE A 110 -11.01 2.86 -4.09
CA PHE A 110 -10.73 3.06 -5.51
C PHE A 110 -11.83 3.86 -6.17
N VAL A 111 -11.45 4.99 -6.75
CA VAL A 111 -12.35 5.87 -7.50
C VAL A 111 -11.99 5.74 -8.98
N ARG A 112 -12.93 5.36 -9.84
CA ARG A 112 -12.68 5.28 -11.29
C ARG A 112 -12.52 6.67 -11.89
N GLY A 113 -11.63 6.83 -12.87
CA GLY A 113 -11.52 8.09 -13.60
C GLY A 113 -10.35 8.18 -14.59
N ALA A 114 -10.22 9.34 -15.26
CA ALA A 114 -9.15 9.61 -16.21
C ALA A 114 -7.75 9.52 -15.58
N TRP A 115 -7.66 9.77 -14.27
CA TRP A 115 -6.43 9.68 -13.50
C TRP A 115 -5.73 8.32 -13.63
N GLU A 116 -6.48 7.22 -13.88
CA GLU A 116 -5.88 5.88 -14.03
C GLU A 116 -4.89 5.84 -15.20
N VAL A 117 -5.27 6.44 -16.33
CA VAL A 117 -4.44 6.51 -17.54
C VAL A 117 -3.31 7.53 -17.34
N GLU A 118 -3.59 8.65 -16.68
CA GLU A 118 -2.60 9.68 -16.37
C GLU A 118 -1.51 9.12 -15.43
N ALA A 119 -1.88 8.36 -14.41
CA ALA A 119 -0.96 7.72 -13.49
C ALA A 119 -0.02 6.72 -14.19
N LEU A 120 -0.55 5.97 -15.16
CA LEU A 120 0.23 5.02 -15.98
C LEU A 120 1.14 5.71 -17.01
N ALA A 121 1.01 7.04 -17.19
CA ALA A 121 1.83 7.82 -18.10
C ALA A 121 2.99 8.58 -17.41
N LEU A 122 3.09 8.51 -16.07
CA LEU A 122 4.15 9.12 -15.25
C LEU A 122 5.48 8.35 -15.33
#